data_AF-A0A3R7M159-F1
#
_entry.id   AF-A0A3R7M159-F1
#
_cell.length_a   1.000
_cell.length_b   1.000
_cell.length_c   1.000
_cell.angle_alpha   90.00
_cell.angle_beta   90.00
_cell.angle_gamma   90.00
#
_symmetry.space_group_name_H-M   'P 1'
#
loop_
_entity.id
_entity.type
_entity.pdbx_description
1 polymer ?
#
loop_
_entity_poly.entity_id
_entity_poly.type
_entity_poly.pdbx_seq_one_letter_code
_entity_poly.pdbx_strand_id
1 'polypeptide(L)'
;MEALETALGYWEDALAAYTAGVTGGVALTSQDEAEFTALLQRVIDDAYSLQDQCEHLFLHQHSVLFRSSSVTPVPSDVAAEASERRTLTSASSYESFVSASGDIADLRDLEEFDEAQYPLYMAALKQHEDGGIPYRDVRTDRVKCGSDVEYICKVHCIRLACQLLFGQEETRQFFIDSGRQIIAGLLVRTDKDPKDVLLAYDEMLEFLSDCDWGAVEGELQGRGVKALTFYDIVLDFILMDAFDDLESPPSSVTAVVQNRWLSNGFKESALSTAVWSVLRAKRRMLKYQDGFIAHFYDVSEHLSPVLAWGFLGPDENVKELCTFFKDQIMGLLQEIFSFTSVRYTTVEELASDVMTVTKERFEIICKRLAL
;
A
#
# COMPACT_ATOMS: atom_id res chain seq x y z
N MET A 1 13.81 9.98 -20.80
CA MET A 1 12.46 9.44 -20.56
C MET A 1 11.41 10.36 -21.14
N GLU A 2 11.30 11.62 -20.68
CA GLU A 2 10.32 12.60 -21.21
C GLU A 2 10.33 12.77 -22.75
N ALA A 3 11.51 12.79 -23.38
CA ALA A 3 11.61 12.89 -24.84
C ALA A 3 11.13 11.62 -25.59
N LEU A 4 11.27 10.44 -24.96
CA LEU A 4 10.78 9.17 -25.50
C LEU A 4 9.26 9.07 -25.35
N GLU A 5 8.73 9.49 -24.21
CA GLU A 5 7.30 9.59 -23.93
C GLU A 5 6.60 10.56 -24.89
N THR A 6 7.24 11.69 -25.18
CA THR A 6 6.76 12.64 -26.21
C THR A 6 6.76 12.01 -27.61
N ALA A 7 7.79 11.22 -27.95
CA ALA A 7 7.85 10.53 -29.25
C ALA A 7 6.80 9.41 -29.37
N LEU A 8 6.55 8.67 -28.28
CA LEU A 8 5.49 7.67 -28.16
C LEU A 8 4.12 8.31 -28.43
N GLY A 9 3.82 9.44 -27.80
CA GLY A 9 2.57 10.16 -28.05
C GLY A 9 2.38 10.53 -29.53
N TYR A 10 3.43 10.97 -30.23
CA TYR A 10 3.35 11.23 -31.67
C TYR A 10 3.10 9.97 -32.51
N TRP A 11 3.63 8.82 -32.12
CA TRP A 11 3.42 7.56 -32.84
C TRP A 11 2.03 6.98 -32.57
N GLU A 12 1.50 7.13 -31.37
CA GLU A 12 0.13 6.76 -31.00
C GLU A 12 -0.89 7.63 -31.73
N ASP A 13 -0.68 8.95 -31.78
CA ASP A 13 -1.52 9.88 -32.53
C ASP A 13 -1.52 9.55 -34.03
N ALA A 14 -0.36 9.18 -34.58
CA ALA A 14 -0.25 8.73 -35.97
C ALA A 14 -1.03 7.43 -36.20
N LEU A 15 -0.89 6.44 -35.30
CA LEU A 15 -1.62 5.18 -35.38
C LEU A 15 -3.14 5.38 -35.28
N ALA A 16 -3.58 6.29 -34.40
CA ALA A 16 -4.98 6.68 -34.24
C ALA A 16 -5.53 7.36 -35.50
N ALA A 17 -4.74 8.21 -36.17
CA ALA A 17 -5.14 8.85 -37.41
C ALA A 17 -5.33 7.84 -38.57
N TYR A 18 -4.47 6.83 -38.66
CA TYR A 18 -4.59 5.76 -39.67
C TYR A 18 -5.75 4.79 -39.40
N THR A 19 -6.08 4.53 -38.13
CA THR A 19 -7.20 3.66 -37.74
C THR A 19 -8.55 4.38 -37.77
N ALA A 20 -8.61 5.68 -37.46
CA ALA A 20 -9.83 6.49 -37.52
C ALA A 20 -10.35 6.70 -38.96
N GLY A 21 -9.45 6.78 -39.95
CA GLY A 21 -9.80 6.88 -41.37
C GLY A 21 -10.60 5.68 -41.92
N VAL A 22 -10.66 4.56 -41.20
CA VAL A 22 -11.35 3.32 -41.60
C VAL A 22 -12.86 3.39 -41.34
N THR A 23 -13.33 4.30 -40.48
CA THR A 23 -14.74 4.35 -40.04
C THR A 23 -15.65 5.20 -40.94
N GLY A 24 -15.07 5.98 -41.87
CA GLY A 24 -15.78 6.92 -42.74
C GLY A 24 -15.74 6.55 -44.22
N GLY A 25 -16.34 5.42 -44.60
CA GLY A 25 -16.80 5.14 -45.97
C GLY A 25 -15.78 5.26 -47.12
N VAL A 26 -15.32 4.11 -47.59
CA VAL A 26 -14.56 3.87 -48.84
C VAL A 26 -13.07 4.20 -48.80
N ALA A 27 -12.27 3.30 -48.23
CA ALA A 27 -10.97 2.94 -48.78
C ALA A 27 -10.62 1.52 -48.32
N LEU A 28 -10.41 0.60 -49.28
CA LEU A 28 -9.65 -0.61 -49.02
C LEU A 28 -8.27 -0.12 -48.54
N THR A 29 -7.90 -0.39 -47.28
CA THR A 29 -6.51 -0.16 -46.86
C THR A 29 -5.66 -0.95 -47.84
N SER A 30 -4.76 -0.27 -48.55
CA SER A 30 -3.79 -0.96 -49.38
C SER A 30 -3.03 -1.94 -48.48
N GLN A 31 -2.62 -3.10 -49.02
CA GLN A 31 -1.85 -4.09 -48.25
C GLN A 31 -0.65 -3.42 -47.54
N ASP A 32 -0.06 -2.42 -48.20
CA ASP A 32 1.04 -1.60 -47.71
C ASP A 32 0.68 -0.72 -46.49
N GLU A 33 -0.55 -0.19 -46.39
CA GLU A 33 -1.02 0.59 -45.24
C GLU A 33 -1.29 -0.29 -44.01
N ALA A 34 -1.80 -1.50 -44.23
CA ALA A 34 -1.98 -2.49 -43.17
C ALA A 34 -0.62 -2.97 -42.62
N GLU A 35 0.35 -3.22 -43.51
CA GLU A 35 1.73 -3.56 -43.14
C GLU A 35 2.40 -2.38 -42.41
N PHE A 36 2.23 -1.14 -42.87
CA PHE A 36 2.73 0.05 -42.18
C PHE A 36 2.15 0.20 -40.77
N THR A 37 0.85 -0.01 -40.59
CA THR A 37 0.19 0.07 -39.28
C THR A 37 0.71 -1.01 -38.33
N ALA A 38 0.95 -2.23 -38.83
CA ALA A 38 1.54 -3.31 -38.05
C ALA A 38 2.99 -3.02 -37.64
N LEU A 39 3.78 -2.42 -38.54
CA LEU A 39 5.15 -1.98 -38.25
C LEU A 39 5.17 -0.84 -37.22
N LEU A 40 4.25 0.12 -37.32
CA LEU A 40 4.13 1.23 -36.37
C LEU A 40 3.74 0.73 -34.98
N GLN A 41 2.77 -0.20 -34.89
CA GLN A 41 2.41 -0.84 -33.63
C GLN A 41 3.61 -1.57 -33.00
N ARG A 42 4.39 -2.29 -33.81
CA ARG A 42 5.59 -2.98 -33.33
C ARG A 42 6.64 -2.01 -32.78
N VAL A 43 6.83 -0.86 -33.43
CA VAL A 43 7.76 0.17 -32.95
C VAL A 43 7.30 0.76 -31.62
N ILE A 44 5.99 0.96 -31.43
CA ILE A 44 5.40 1.40 -30.17
C ILE A 44 5.63 0.35 -29.08
N ASP A 45 5.37 -0.93 -29.36
CA ASP A 45 5.58 -2.03 -28.43
C ASP A 45 7.07 -2.16 -28.02
N ASP A 46 7.99 -2.07 -28.99
CA ASP A 46 9.44 -2.10 -28.76
C ASP A 46 9.90 -0.87 -27.95
N ALA A 47 9.31 0.31 -28.18
CA ALA A 47 9.62 1.53 -27.44
C ALA A 47 9.10 1.49 -25.99
N TYR A 48 7.93 0.89 -25.73
CA TYR A 48 7.45 0.62 -24.37
C TYR A 48 8.33 -0.40 -23.65
N SER A 49 8.76 -1.47 -24.34
CA SER A 49 9.70 -2.43 -23.75
C SER A 49 11.04 -1.78 -23.42
N LEU A 50 11.53 -0.87 -24.26
CA LEU A 50 12.74 -0.10 -23.99
C LEU A 50 12.55 0.86 -22.82
N GLN A 51 11.38 1.50 -22.70
CA GLN A 51 11.04 2.36 -21.57
C GLN A 51 11.13 1.58 -20.25
N ASP A 52 10.51 0.42 -20.20
CA ASP A 52 10.51 -0.49 -19.04
C ASP A 52 11.93 -0.97 -18.68
N GLN A 53 12.72 -1.38 -19.68
CA GLN A 53 14.12 -1.76 -19.48
C GLN A 53 14.98 -0.59 -18.95
N CYS A 54 14.72 0.63 -19.42
CA CYS A 54 15.37 1.83 -18.91
C CYS A 54 14.95 2.13 -17.47
N GLU A 55 13.67 2.03 -17.12
CA GLU A 55 13.17 2.23 -15.75
C GLU A 55 13.76 1.21 -14.78
N HIS A 56 13.88 -0.06 -15.18
CA HIS A 56 14.58 -1.09 -14.42
C HIS A 56 16.07 -0.80 -14.21
N LEU A 57 16.74 -0.15 -15.17
CA LEU A 57 18.13 0.33 -15.03
C LEU A 57 18.26 1.54 -14.08
N PHE A 58 17.17 2.28 -13.82
CA PHE A 58 17.13 3.38 -12.85
C PHE A 58 16.78 2.91 -11.44
N LEU A 59 16.04 1.80 -11.30
CA LEU A 59 15.65 1.21 -10.00
C LEU A 59 16.76 0.36 -9.35
N HIS A 60 17.71 -0.19 -10.12
CA HIS A 60 18.84 -0.94 -9.55
C HIS A 60 19.91 0.00 -8.94
N GLN A 61 20.39 -0.33 -7.72
CA GLN A 61 21.46 0.34 -6.93
C GLN A 61 22.84 0.49 -7.64
N HIS A 62 22.96 0.12 -8.91
CA HIS A 62 24.14 0.34 -9.74
C HIS A 62 23.88 1.25 -10.96
N SER A 63 22.75 1.97 -10.97
CA SER A 63 22.39 2.91 -12.03
C SER A 63 23.48 3.94 -12.28
N VAL A 64 23.74 4.23 -13.56
CA VAL A 64 24.85 5.05 -14.07
C VAL A 64 24.82 6.48 -13.50
N LEU A 65 23.66 6.93 -12.98
CA LEU A 65 23.50 8.20 -12.29
C LEU A 65 24.20 8.25 -10.91
N PHE A 66 24.40 7.11 -10.24
CA PHE A 66 25.14 7.05 -8.97
C PHE A 66 26.66 7.02 -9.14
N ARG A 67 27.17 6.81 -10.36
CA ARG A 67 28.61 6.94 -10.65
C ARG A 67 29.05 8.37 -10.97
N SER A 68 28.13 9.31 -11.16
CA SER A 68 28.48 10.68 -11.55
C SER A 68 28.57 11.70 -10.40
N SER A 69 28.35 11.28 -9.15
CA SER A 69 28.28 12.22 -8.01
C SER A 69 29.46 12.13 -7.03
N SER A 70 30.50 11.34 -7.32
CA SER A 70 31.70 11.23 -6.49
C SER A 70 32.97 11.69 -7.22
N VAL A 71 32.97 12.93 -7.72
CA VAL A 71 34.22 13.67 -8.01
C VAL A 71 34.07 15.10 -7.52
N THR A 72 34.32 15.33 -6.23
CA THR A 72 34.79 16.63 -5.76
C THR A 72 36.32 16.66 -5.92
N PRO A 73 36.88 17.60 -6.70
CA PRO A 73 38.32 17.76 -6.77
C PRO A 73 38.83 18.50 -5.52
N VAL A 74 39.61 17.80 -4.71
CA VAL A 74 40.46 18.43 -3.69
C VAL A 74 41.73 18.92 -4.40
N PRO A 75 42.11 20.21 -4.30
CA PRO A 75 43.46 20.62 -4.61
C PRO A 75 44.34 20.29 -3.40
N SER A 76 45.21 19.30 -3.60
CA SER A 76 46.36 19.03 -2.75
C SER A 76 47.40 20.14 -2.92
N ASP A 77 47.82 20.75 -1.81
CA ASP A 77 49.14 21.37 -1.73
C ASP A 77 49.96 20.74 -0.58
N VAL A 78 51.22 20.57 -0.93
CA VAL A 78 52.32 19.80 -0.34
C VAL A 78 52.94 20.45 0.89
N ALA A 79 53.35 19.62 1.86
CA ALA A 79 54.64 19.61 2.59
C ALA A 79 54.45 18.88 3.94
N ALA A 80 54.96 17.67 4.15
CA ALA A 80 56.34 17.28 4.50
C ALA A 80 56.61 17.23 6.03
N GLU A 81 57.47 16.27 6.41
CA GLU A 81 58.00 15.92 7.75
C GLU A 81 57.15 14.89 8.54
N ALA A 82 57.46 13.59 8.58
CA ALA A 82 58.65 12.84 9.04
C ALA A 82 58.59 12.42 10.53
N SER A 83 58.72 11.09 10.73
CA SER A 83 59.43 10.41 11.84
C SER A 83 58.63 9.55 12.85
N GLU A 84 58.81 8.24 12.67
CA GLU A 84 59.18 7.20 13.67
C GLU A 84 58.31 6.83 14.89
N ARG A 85 57.81 5.58 14.84
CA ARG A 85 57.89 4.48 15.84
C ARG A 85 58.21 4.85 17.32
N ARG A 86 57.29 4.52 18.24
CA ARG A 86 57.43 3.40 19.22
C ARG A 86 56.26 3.30 20.21
N THR A 87 55.94 2.05 20.55
CA THR A 87 55.18 1.56 21.70
C THR A 87 55.66 2.18 23.03
N LEU A 88 54.75 2.43 23.98
CA LEU A 88 54.82 2.00 25.39
C LEU A 88 53.65 2.55 26.22
N THR A 89 53.40 1.83 27.29
CA THR A 89 52.30 1.82 28.28
C THR A 89 52.20 3.04 29.21
N SER A 90 50.97 3.26 29.69
CA SER A 90 50.56 3.85 31.00
C SER A 90 50.87 5.32 31.31
N ALA A 91 49.82 6.12 31.52
CA ALA A 91 49.50 6.71 32.84
C ALA A 91 48.31 7.71 32.75
N SER A 92 47.28 7.43 33.56
CA SER A 92 46.37 8.36 34.25
C SER A 92 46.00 9.71 33.60
N SER A 93 44.72 9.85 33.22
CA SER A 93 44.01 11.13 33.23
C SER A 93 42.69 10.98 33.98
N TYR A 94 42.72 11.43 35.24
CA TYR A 94 41.65 11.47 36.23
C TYR A 94 40.65 12.60 35.94
N GLU A 95 40.12 12.71 34.72
CA GLU A 95 39.18 13.81 34.41
C GLU A 95 38.19 13.37 33.34
N SER A 96 37.27 12.46 33.73
CA SER A 96 36.07 12.17 32.96
C SER A 96 34.94 11.73 33.90
N PHE A 97 34.70 12.55 34.91
CA PHE A 97 33.50 12.51 35.72
C PHE A 97 33.08 13.96 35.93
N VAL A 98 31.87 14.32 35.46
CA VAL A 98 31.08 15.55 35.67
C VAL A 98 30.52 16.03 34.34
N SER A 99 29.36 15.46 33.99
CA SER A 99 28.21 16.13 33.37
C SER A 99 27.09 15.09 33.23
N ALA A 100 26.49 14.72 34.36
CA ALA A 100 25.23 13.97 34.42
C ALA A 100 24.33 14.58 35.51
N SER A 101 24.24 15.90 35.50
CA SER A 101 23.40 16.69 36.40
C SER A 101 22.81 17.81 35.57
N GLY A 102 21.74 17.52 34.83
CA GLY A 102 21.19 18.50 33.91
C GLY A 102 19.89 18.17 33.21
N ASP A 103 19.54 16.89 33.04
CA ASP A 103 18.21 16.50 32.56
C ASP A 103 17.68 15.36 33.42
N ILE A 104 16.79 15.72 34.35
CA ILE A 104 15.87 14.75 34.92
C ILE A 104 14.92 14.43 33.76
N ALA A 105 15.24 13.39 32.99
CA ALA A 105 14.24 12.73 32.18
C ALA A 105 13.07 12.42 33.10
N ASP A 106 11.86 12.84 32.73
CA ASP A 106 10.66 12.65 33.53
C ASP A 106 10.42 11.13 33.66
N LEU A 107 10.91 10.54 34.75
CA LEU A 107 10.82 9.10 35.07
C LEU A 107 9.37 8.63 35.31
N ARG A 108 8.38 9.48 35.01
CA ARG A 108 6.94 9.18 35.10
C ARG A 108 6.38 8.49 33.85
N ASP A 109 7.15 8.44 32.75
CA ASP A 109 6.77 7.75 31.50
C ASP A 109 7.42 6.38 31.34
N LEU A 110 8.18 5.91 32.33
CA LEU A 110 8.52 4.49 32.46
C LEU A 110 7.42 3.82 33.26
N GLU A 111 6.24 3.62 32.65
CA GLU A 111 5.40 2.51 33.09
C GLU A 111 6.26 1.26 32.93
N GLU A 112 6.78 0.74 34.05
CA GLU A 112 7.53 -0.51 34.07
C GLU A 112 6.68 -1.54 33.34
N PHE A 113 7.18 -2.03 32.21
CA PHE A 113 6.55 -3.06 31.42
C PHE A 113 6.45 -4.32 32.28
N ASP A 114 5.31 -4.47 32.95
CA ASP A 114 5.06 -5.58 33.84
C ASP A 114 4.72 -6.80 32.99
N GLU A 115 5.70 -7.70 32.85
CA GLU A 115 5.57 -8.89 32.03
C GLU A 115 4.37 -9.76 32.43
N ALA A 116 3.92 -9.68 33.69
CA ALA A 116 2.78 -10.43 34.20
C ALA A 116 1.44 -9.93 33.64
N GLN A 117 1.36 -8.70 33.12
CA GLN A 117 0.13 -8.10 32.61
C GLN A 117 -0.22 -8.58 31.20
N TYR A 118 0.77 -9.09 30.44
CA TYR A 118 0.58 -9.44 29.03
C TYR A 118 1.03 -10.87 28.68
N PRO A 119 0.49 -11.91 29.34
CA PRO A 119 0.96 -13.29 29.16
C PRO A 119 0.83 -13.81 27.71
N LEU A 120 -0.18 -13.40 26.94
CA LEU A 120 -0.29 -13.76 25.52
C LEU A 120 0.85 -13.15 24.71
N TYR A 121 1.16 -11.88 24.96
CA TYR A 121 2.28 -11.21 24.29
C TYR A 121 3.62 -11.84 24.68
N MET A 122 3.83 -12.20 25.95
CA MET A 122 5.05 -12.90 26.39
C MET A 122 5.22 -14.26 25.71
N ALA A 123 4.11 -15.00 25.51
CA ALA A 123 4.14 -16.24 24.76
C ALA A 123 4.56 -16.01 23.30
N ALA A 124 4.05 -14.96 22.67
CA ALA A 124 4.45 -14.56 21.31
C ALA A 124 5.92 -14.12 21.26
N LEU A 125 6.41 -13.38 22.24
CA LEU A 125 7.80 -12.96 22.35
C LEU A 125 8.75 -14.17 22.43
N LYS A 126 8.43 -15.12 23.30
CA LYS A 126 9.18 -16.37 23.40
C LYS A 126 9.18 -17.15 22.08
N GLN A 127 8.03 -17.24 21.41
CA GLN A 127 7.95 -17.90 20.10
C GLN A 127 8.81 -17.19 19.04
N HIS A 128 8.84 -15.86 19.07
CA HIS A 128 9.70 -15.07 18.20
C HIS A 128 11.19 -15.35 18.45
N GLU A 129 11.60 -15.48 19.71
CA GLU A 129 12.98 -15.83 20.08
C GLU A 129 13.35 -17.27 19.65
N ASP A 130 12.42 -18.22 19.80
CA ASP A 130 12.65 -19.64 19.53
C ASP A 130 12.72 -19.97 18.03
N GLY A 131 11.96 -19.27 17.18
CA GLY A 131 11.84 -19.61 15.75
C GLY A 131 11.45 -18.48 14.81
N GLY A 132 11.33 -17.26 15.32
CA GLY A 132 10.82 -16.12 14.57
C GLY A 132 9.31 -16.20 14.32
N ILE A 133 8.76 -15.08 13.86
CA ILE A 133 7.35 -14.99 13.46
C ILE A 133 7.34 -14.38 12.06
N PRO A 134 6.68 -15.02 11.07
CA PRO A 134 6.65 -14.49 9.73
C PRO A 134 5.78 -13.23 9.67
N TYR A 135 6.26 -12.20 9.00
CA TYR A 135 5.52 -10.96 8.73
C TYR A 135 5.73 -10.56 7.27
N ARG A 136 4.82 -9.74 6.74
CA ARG A 136 4.90 -9.24 5.37
C ARG A 136 5.87 -8.07 5.29
N ASP A 137 5.50 -6.98 5.97
CA ASP A 137 6.29 -5.75 6.08
C ASP A 137 6.35 -5.29 7.55
N VAL A 138 7.34 -4.47 7.89
CA VAL A 138 7.47 -3.89 9.23
C VAL A 138 6.69 -2.58 9.27
N ARG A 139 5.56 -2.56 9.97
CA ARG A 139 4.63 -1.42 10.06
C ARG A 139 4.71 -0.68 11.41
N THR A 140 5.80 -0.85 12.16
CA THR A 140 6.01 -0.37 13.54
C THR A 140 5.54 1.06 13.76
N ASP A 141 5.99 2.00 12.93
CA ASP A 141 5.64 3.41 13.04
C ASP A 141 4.15 3.69 12.77
N ARG A 142 3.56 2.99 11.78
CA ARG A 142 2.15 3.21 11.38
C ARG A 142 1.18 2.81 12.50
N VAL A 143 1.49 1.74 13.23
CA VAL A 143 0.67 1.25 14.35
C VAL A 143 1.18 1.72 15.72
N LYS A 144 2.21 2.58 15.75
CA LYS A 144 2.78 3.18 16.97
C LYS A 144 3.28 2.14 18.00
N CYS A 145 3.89 1.06 17.53
CA CYS A 145 4.62 0.14 18.40
C CYS A 145 5.98 0.74 18.79
N GLY A 146 6.48 0.42 19.99
CA GLY A 146 7.76 0.91 20.49
C GLY A 146 8.98 0.23 19.84
N SER A 147 8.79 -0.94 19.21
CA SER A 147 9.83 -1.65 18.47
C SER A 147 9.26 -2.60 17.41
N ASP A 148 10.11 -3.00 16.46
CA ASP A 148 9.75 -4.00 15.45
C ASP A 148 9.42 -5.36 16.08
N VAL A 149 10.11 -5.73 17.15
CA VAL A 149 9.84 -6.97 17.89
C VAL A 149 8.44 -6.92 18.50
N GLU A 150 8.07 -5.80 19.12
CA GLU A 150 6.74 -5.60 19.67
C GLU A 150 5.67 -5.71 18.59
N TYR A 151 5.87 -5.03 17.45
CA TYR A 151 4.98 -5.12 16.30
C TYR A 151 4.78 -6.57 15.86
N ILE A 152 5.87 -7.31 15.62
CA ILE A 152 5.84 -8.69 15.13
C ILE A 152 5.10 -9.62 16.11
N CYS A 153 5.35 -9.47 17.41
CA CYS A 153 4.68 -10.27 18.44
C CYS A 153 3.19 -9.94 18.54
N LYS A 154 2.82 -8.65 18.45
CA LYS A 154 1.42 -8.22 18.42
C LYS A 154 0.68 -8.70 17.17
N VAL A 155 1.32 -8.67 15.99
CA VAL A 155 0.77 -9.26 14.75
C VAL A 155 0.39 -10.72 14.99
N HIS A 156 1.26 -11.52 15.63
CA HIS A 156 0.95 -12.91 15.91
C HIS A 156 -0.26 -13.07 16.84
N CYS A 157 -0.33 -12.29 17.91
CA CYS A 157 -1.48 -12.31 18.83
C CYS A 157 -2.78 -11.91 18.11
N ILE A 158 -2.74 -10.87 17.27
CA ILE A 158 -3.90 -10.40 16.49
C ILE A 158 -4.34 -11.47 15.49
N ARG A 159 -3.41 -12.18 14.84
CA ARG A 159 -3.75 -13.31 13.96
C ARG A 159 -4.52 -14.39 14.70
N LEU A 160 -4.08 -14.77 15.90
CA LEU A 160 -4.78 -15.74 16.74
C LEU A 160 -6.19 -15.24 17.11
N ALA A 161 -6.31 -13.97 17.48
CA ALA A 161 -7.60 -13.34 17.79
C ALA A 161 -8.53 -13.33 16.56
N CYS A 162 -8.03 -12.97 15.37
CA CYS A 162 -8.79 -13.02 14.13
C CYS A 162 -9.24 -14.47 13.80
N GLN A 163 -8.39 -15.47 13.96
CA GLN A 163 -8.79 -16.87 13.74
C GLN A 163 -9.94 -17.29 14.65
N LEU A 164 -9.90 -16.89 15.92
CA LEU A 164 -11.00 -17.14 16.86
C LEU A 164 -12.29 -16.40 16.46
N LEU A 165 -12.18 -15.11 16.11
CA LEU A 165 -13.31 -14.27 15.69
C LEU A 165 -14.02 -14.82 14.46
N PHE A 166 -13.26 -15.10 13.40
CA PHE A 166 -13.81 -15.55 12.12
C PHE A 166 -14.21 -17.03 12.11
N GLY A 167 -13.91 -17.77 13.19
CA GLY A 167 -14.54 -19.07 13.46
C GLY A 167 -16.06 -18.96 13.70
N GLN A 168 -16.53 -17.81 14.17
CA GLN A 168 -17.95 -17.56 14.48
C GLN A 168 -18.70 -17.01 13.27
N GLU A 169 -19.85 -17.61 12.95
CA GLU A 169 -20.67 -17.23 11.79
C GLU A 169 -21.23 -15.80 11.90
N GLU A 170 -21.72 -15.42 13.09
CA GLU A 170 -22.25 -14.08 13.36
C GLU A 170 -21.20 -12.99 13.09
N THR A 171 -19.95 -13.26 13.49
CA THR A 171 -18.83 -12.34 13.24
C THR A 171 -18.54 -12.25 11.75
N ARG A 172 -18.45 -13.37 11.02
CA ARG A 172 -18.26 -13.35 9.56
C ARG A 172 -19.33 -12.52 8.86
N GLN A 173 -20.60 -12.74 9.22
CA GLN A 173 -21.72 -12.01 8.64
C GLN A 173 -21.65 -10.50 8.93
N PHE A 174 -21.31 -10.13 10.16
CA PHE A 174 -21.12 -8.72 10.52
C PHE A 174 -20.07 -8.04 9.62
N PHE A 175 -18.90 -8.66 9.42
CA PHE A 175 -17.85 -8.07 8.57
C PHE A 175 -18.26 -7.98 7.08
N ILE A 176 -19.02 -8.96 6.58
CA ILE A 176 -19.59 -8.94 5.22
C ILE A 176 -20.54 -7.74 5.08
N ASP A 177 -21.50 -7.62 5.97
CA ASP A 177 -22.50 -6.55 5.93
C ASP A 177 -21.84 -5.18 6.12
N SER A 178 -20.84 -5.10 7.00
CA SER A 178 -20.07 -3.89 7.24
C SER A 178 -19.27 -3.44 6.03
N GLY A 179 -18.55 -4.36 5.37
CA GLY A 179 -17.81 -4.07 4.15
C GLY A 179 -18.74 -3.55 3.05
N ARG A 180 -19.87 -4.23 2.85
CA ARG A 180 -20.91 -3.86 1.89
C ARG A 180 -21.45 -2.44 2.15
N GLN A 181 -21.77 -2.12 3.40
CA GLN A 181 -22.30 -0.81 3.79
C GLN A 181 -21.28 0.32 3.60
N ILE A 182 -20.01 0.09 3.95
CA ILE A 182 -18.94 1.07 3.77
C ILE A 182 -18.72 1.36 2.28
N ILE A 183 -18.57 0.31 1.47
CA ILE A 183 -18.32 0.43 0.03
C ILE A 183 -19.48 1.19 -0.63
N ALA A 184 -20.73 0.78 -0.39
CA ALA A 184 -21.89 1.47 -0.91
C ALA A 184 -21.97 2.93 -0.46
N GLY A 185 -21.72 3.17 0.83
CA GLY A 185 -21.75 4.51 1.41
C GLY A 185 -20.72 5.44 0.78
N LEU A 186 -19.51 4.98 0.53
CA LEU A 186 -18.46 5.77 -0.13
C LEU A 186 -18.86 6.16 -1.57
N LEU A 187 -19.45 5.24 -2.34
CA LEU A 187 -19.87 5.53 -3.72
C LEU A 187 -21.04 6.52 -3.76
N VAL A 188 -22.08 6.30 -2.95
CA VAL A 188 -23.25 7.20 -2.89
C VAL A 188 -22.82 8.62 -2.50
N ARG A 189 -21.86 8.74 -1.58
CA ARG A 189 -21.35 10.04 -1.13
C ARG A 189 -20.45 10.75 -2.12
N THR A 190 -20.06 10.06 -3.19
CA THR A 190 -19.34 10.64 -4.34
C THR A 190 -20.21 10.72 -5.59
N ASP A 191 -21.53 10.64 -5.43
CA ASP A 191 -22.53 10.71 -6.50
C ASP A 191 -22.37 9.60 -7.56
N LYS A 192 -21.86 8.43 -7.15
CA LYS A 192 -21.72 7.23 -7.99
C LYS A 192 -22.73 6.16 -7.59
N ASP A 193 -23.23 5.44 -8.60
CA ASP A 193 -24.14 4.31 -8.38
C ASP A 193 -23.38 3.14 -7.73
N PRO A 194 -23.78 2.67 -6.52
CA PRO A 194 -23.13 1.55 -5.85
C PRO A 194 -23.49 0.20 -6.46
N LYS A 195 -24.41 0.11 -7.42
CA LYS A 195 -24.92 -1.16 -7.93
C LYS A 195 -23.81 -2.09 -8.44
N ASP A 196 -22.94 -1.60 -9.31
CA ASP A 196 -21.95 -2.45 -9.98
C ASP A 196 -20.87 -2.94 -9.00
N VAL A 197 -20.42 -2.08 -8.07
CA VAL A 197 -19.47 -2.50 -7.03
C VAL A 197 -20.08 -3.51 -6.06
N LEU A 198 -21.38 -3.39 -5.77
CA LEU A 198 -22.08 -4.34 -4.90
C LEU A 198 -22.24 -5.70 -5.57
N LEU A 199 -22.51 -5.73 -6.88
CA LEU A 199 -22.51 -6.98 -7.65
C LEU A 199 -21.13 -7.64 -7.63
N ALA A 200 -20.07 -6.90 -7.92
CA ALA A 200 -18.69 -7.42 -7.85
C ALA A 200 -18.32 -7.93 -6.44
N TYR A 201 -18.80 -7.24 -5.40
CA TYR A 201 -18.59 -7.65 -4.01
C TYR A 201 -19.31 -8.96 -3.68
N ASP A 202 -20.57 -9.11 -4.11
CA ASP A 202 -21.34 -10.34 -3.91
C ASP A 202 -20.73 -11.52 -4.69
N GLU A 203 -20.30 -11.30 -5.93
CA GLU A 203 -19.60 -12.31 -6.75
C GLU A 203 -18.30 -12.78 -6.08
N MET A 204 -17.54 -11.87 -5.47
CA MET A 204 -16.34 -12.22 -4.70
C MET A 204 -16.69 -13.09 -3.48
N LEU A 205 -17.80 -12.82 -2.79
CA LEU A 205 -18.25 -13.63 -1.64
C LEU A 205 -18.76 -15.01 -2.06
N GLU A 206 -19.45 -15.09 -3.20
CA GLU A 206 -19.87 -16.35 -3.81
C GLU A 206 -18.65 -17.20 -4.17
N PHE A 207 -17.64 -16.61 -4.82
CA PHE A 207 -16.36 -17.26 -5.08
C PHE A 207 -15.71 -17.79 -3.81
N LEU A 208 -15.61 -16.96 -2.76
CA LEU A 208 -14.97 -17.35 -1.49
C LEU A 208 -15.68 -18.51 -0.79
N SER A 209 -16.96 -18.75 -1.08
CA SER A 209 -17.74 -19.84 -0.49
C SER A 209 -17.35 -21.21 -1.06
N ASP A 210 -16.99 -21.28 -2.35
CA ASP A 210 -16.71 -22.52 -3.08
C ASP A 210 -15.28 -22.61 -3.66
N CYS A 211 -14.38 -21.68 -3.30
CA CYS A 211 -13.03 -21.62 -3.85
C CYS A 211 -12.08 -22.74 -3.37
N ASP A 212 -11.05 -22.99 -4.18
CA ASP A 212 -9.88 -23.75 -3.75
C ASP A 212 -8.97 -22.86 -2.88
N TRP A 213 -9.09 -23.02 -1.56
CA TRP A 213 -8.27 -22.29 -0.59
C TRP A 213 -6.76 -22.48 -0.77
N GLY A 214 -6.31 -23.61 -1.35
CA GLY A 214 -4.89 -23.83 -1.65
C GLY A 214 -4.40 -22.95 -2.81
N ALA A 215 -5.25 -22.72 -3.82
CA ALA A 215 -4.96 -21.80 -4.91
C ALA A 215 -4.92 -20.34 -4.42
N VAL A 216 -5.90 -19.96 -3.58
CA VAL A 216 -5.97 -18.63 -2.94
C VAL A 216 -4.74 -18.38 -2.05
N GLU A 217 -4.34 -19.37 -1.24
CA GLU A 217 -3.14 -19.27 -0.41
C GLU A 217 -1.89 -19.05 -1.25
N GLY A 218 -1.72 -19.82 -2.33
CA GLY A 218 -0.57 -19.69 -3.22
C GLY A 218 -0.53 -18.33 -3.94
N GLU A 219 -1.69 -17.79 -4.31
CA GLU A 219 -1.81 -16.47 -4.92
C GLU A 219 -1.40 -15.35 -3.94
N LEU A 220 -1.91 -15.40 -2.70
CA LEU A 220 -1.64 -14.42 -1.66
C LEU A 220 -0.19 -14.53 -1.14
N GLN A 221 0.36 -15.73 -0.99
CA GLN A 221 1.79 -15.91 -0.67
C GLN A 221 2.69 -15.28 -1.73
N GLY A 222 2.33 -15.38 -3.02
CA GLY A 222 3.03 -14.71 -4.11
C GLY A 222 3.06 -13.19 -4.00
N ARG A 223 2.13 -12.61 -3.21
CA ARG A 223 2.06 -11.17 -2.87
C ARG A 223 2.65 -10.85 -1.49
N GLY A 224 3.30 -11.82 -0.85
CA GLY A 224 3.97 -11.64 0.44
C GLY A 224 3.08 -11.85 1.67
N VAL A 225 1.79 -12.16 1.50
CA VAL A 225 0.86 -12.47 2.61
C VAL A 225 1.33 -13.73 3.32
N LYS A 226 1.52 -13.65 4.65
CA LYS A 226 2.12 -14.74 5.43
C LYS A 226 1.11 -15.66 6.11
N ALA A 227 -0.11 -15.17 6.34
CA ALA A 227 -1.19 -15.95 6.93
C ALA A 227 -2.54 -15.53 6.32
N LEU A 228 -3.46 -16.48 6.17
CA LEU A 228 -4.81 -16.22 5.69
C LEU A 228 -5.70 -15.72 6.84
N THR A 229 -5.42 -14.51 7.32
CA THR A 229 -6.25 -13.85 8.33
C THR A 229 -6.84 -12.56 7.80
N PHE A 230 -7.92 -12.08 8.43
CA PHE A 230 -8.51 -10.79 8.09
C PHE A 230 -7.51 -9.64 8.24
N TYR A 231 -6.66 -9.67 9.26
CA TYR A 231 -5.60 -8.67 9.43
C TYR A 231 -4.63 -8.68 8.24
N ASP A 232 -4.06 -9.84 7.91
CA ASP A 232 -3.04 -9.94 6.86
C ASP A 232 -3.57 -9.56 5.48
N ILE A 233 -4.80 -9.98 5.14
CA ILE A 233 -5.37 -9.78 3.81
C ILE A 233 -6.02 -8.40 3.71
N VAL A 234 -6.96 -8.09 4.59
CA VAL A 234 -7.80 -6.89 4.45
C VAL A 234 -7.12 -5.67 5.02
N LEU A 235 -6.58 -5.76 6.25
CA LEU A 235 -6.01 -4.60 6.90
C LEU A 235 -4.60 -4.27 6.40
N ASP A 236 -3.71 -5.25 6.29
CA ASP A 236 -2.32 -5.05 5.86
C ASP A 236 -2.18 -5.02 4.34
N PHE A 237 -2.47 -6.13 3.65
CA PHE A 237 -2.26 -6.21 2.21
C PHE A 237 -3.19 -5.29 1.40
N ILE A 238 -4.47 -5.16 1.75
CA ILE A 238 -5.40 -4.33 0.95
C ILE A 238 -5.40 -2.87 1.41
N LEU A 239 -5.79 -2.61 2.66
CA LEU A 239 -6.05 -1.24 3.12
C LEU A 239 -4.76 -0.44 3.36
N MET A 240 -3.77 -1.01 4.07
CA MET A 240 -2.52 -0.28 4.31
C MET A 240 -1.74 -0.04 3.01
N ASP A 241 -1.59 -1.04 2.14
CA ASP A 241 -0.95 -0.80 0.82
C ASP A 241 -1.70 0.26 0.01
N ALA A 242 -3.04 0.23 -0.02
CA ALA A 242 -3.82 1.23 -0.74
C ALA A 242 -3.57 2.65 -0.20
N PHE A 243 -3.50 2.82 1.12
CA PHE A 243 -3.21 4.12 1.71
C PHE A 243 -1.78 4.61 1.43
N ASP A 244 -0.81 3.71 1.35
CA ASP A 244 0.58 4.02 1.01
C ASP A 244 0.72 4.47 -0.45
N ASP A 245 0.06 3.74 -1.36
CA ASP A 245 -0.01 4.08 -2.79
C ASP A 245 -0.66 5.46 -3.00
N LEU A 246 -1.65 5.81 -2.18
CA LEU A 246 -2.35 7.10 -2.24
C LEU A 246 -1.57 8.26 -1.59
N GLU A 247 -0.70 7.98 -0.62
CA GLU A 247 0.21 8.98 -0.02
C GLU A 247 1.35 9.38 -0.99
N SER A 248 1.68 8.50 -1.93
CA SER A 248 2.81 8.66 -2.86
C SER A 248 2.42 8.46 -4.33
N PRO A 249 1.45 9.24 -4.87
CA PRO A 249 0.97 9.05 -6.23
C PRO A 249 2.07 9.33 -7.28
N PRO A 250 2.03 8.68 -8.45
CA PRO A 250 2.94 8.98 -9.56
C PRO A 250 2.93 10.47 -9.96
N SER A 251 4.08 10.98 -10.40
CA SER A 251 4.24 12.39 -10.80
C SER A 251 3.31 12.79 -11.94
N SER A 252 3.04 11.87 -12.88
CA SER A 252 2.10 12.05 -13.99
C SER A 252 0.67 12.30 -13.51
N VAL A 253 0.20 11.52 -12.53
CA VAL A 253 -1.12 11.70 -11.90
C VAL A 253 -1.18 13.04 -11.17
N THR A 254 -0.15 13.34 -10.38
CA THR A 254 -0.05 14.59 -9.62
C THR A 254 -0.10 15.82 -10.53
N ALA A 255 0.62 15.78 -11.65
CA ALA A 255 0.68 16.88 -12.61
C ALA A 255 -0.70 17.18 -13.24
N VAL A 256 -1.47 16.16 -13.59
CA VAL A 256 -2.83 16.33 -14.17
C VAL A 256 -3.79 16.88 -13.12
N VAL A 257 -3.79 16.30 -11.92
CA VAL A 257 -4.75 16.67 -10.87
C VAL A 257 -4.48 18.08 -10.32
N GLN A 258 -3.21 18.47 -10.18
CA GLN A 258 -2.83 19.81 -9.70
C GLN A 258 -2.90 20.89 -10.78
N ASN A 259 -3.13 20.54 -12.06
CA ASN A 259 -3.18 21.52 -13.14
C ASN A 259 -4.42 22.44 -13.00
N ARG A 260 -4.21 23.72 -12.71
CA ARG A 260 -5.30 24.70 -12.51
C ARG A 260 -6.09 25.01 -13.78
N TRP A 261 -5.56 24.69 -14.96
CA TRP A 261 -6.20 25.00 -16.25
C TRP A 261 -7.14 23.89 -16.73
N LEU A 262 -7.09 22.71 -16.11
CA LEU A 262 -7.96 21.58 -16.45
C LEU A 262 -9.25 21.62 -15.63
N SER A 263 -10.37 21.27 -16.26
CA SER A 263 -11.66 21.14 -15.58
C SER A 263 -11.67 19.96 -14.62
N ASN A 264 -12.47 20.03 -13.56
CA ASN A 264 -12.57 18.93 -12.59
C ASN A 264 -13.09 17.64 -13.24
N GLY A 265 -14.07 17.72 -14.15
CA GLY A 265 -14.57 16.55 -14.88
C GLY A 265 -13.49 15.89 -15.76
N PHE A 266 -12.61 16.69 -16.38
CA PHE A 266 -11.47 16.16 -17.12
C PHE A 266 -10.46 15.47 -16.19
N LYS A 267 -10.13 16.09 -15.05
CA LYS A 267 -9.20 15.50 -14.07
C LYS A 267 -9.72 14.18 -13.53
N GLU A 268 -11.01 14.11 -13.19
CA GLU A 268 -11.64 12.89 -12.68
C GLU A 268 -11.63 11.78 -13.73
N SER A 269 -11.96 12.12 -14.97
CA SER A 269 -11.94 11.16 -16.09
C SER A 269 -10.53 10.65 -16.36
N ALA A 270 -9.52 11.54 -16.36
CA ALA A 270 -8.13 11.18 -16.55
C ALA A 270 -7.61 10.28 -15.42
N LEU A 271 -7.95 10.60 -14.17
CA LEU A 271 -7.58 9.80 -13.01
C LEU A 271 -8.23 8.42 -13.05
N SER A 272 -9.52 8.36 -13.36
CA SER A 272 -10.25 7.09 -13.49
C SER A 272 -9.67 6.23 -14.61
N THR A 273 -9.30 6.84 -15.74
CA THR A 273 -8.66 6.14 -16.87
C THR A 273 -7.26 5.63 -16.50
N ALA A 274 -6.48 6.41 -15.74
CA ALA A 274 -5.17 5.99 -15.27
C ALA A 274 -5.27 4.78 -14.32
N VAL A 275 -6.16 4.83 -13.33
CA VAL A 275 -6.42 3.71 -12.41
C VAL A 275 -6.89 2.48 -13.18
N TRP A 276 -7.82 2.64 -14.11
CA TRP A 276 -8.33 1.55 -14.94
C TRP A 276 -7.23 0.91 -15.79
N SER A 277 -6.38 1.71 -16.42
CA SER A 277 -5.25 1.22 -17.23
C SER A 277 -4.30 0.36 -16.40
N VAL A 278 -3.97 0.80 -15.19
CA VAL A 278 -3.10 0.06 -14.26
C VAL A 278 -3.77 -1.24 -13.81
N LEU A 279 -5.04 -1.22 -13.42
CA LEU A 279 -5.77 -2.43 -13.02
C LEU A 279 -5.86 -3.44 -14.16
N ARG A 280 -6.16 -2.96 -15.38
CA ARG A 280 -6.22 -3.81 -16.58
C ARG A 280 -4.87 -4.44 -16.91
N ALA A 281 -3.78 -3.68 -16.78
CA ALA A 281 -2.43 -4.20 -16.97
C ALA A 281 -2.10 -5.28 -15.91
N LYS A 282 -2.38 -5.01 -14.62
CA LYS A 282 -2.20 -5.97 -13.53
C LYS A 282 -3.04 -7.24 -13.74
N ARG A 283 -4.28 -7.14 -14.22
CA ARG A 283 -5.17 -8.29 -14.50
C ARG A 283 -4.59 -9.23 -15.55
N ARG A 284 -3.99 -8.70 -16.62
CA ARG A 284 -3.34 -9.50 -17.68
C ARG A 284 -2.15 -10.32 -17.17
N MET A 285 -1.51 -9.86 -16.09
CA MET A 285 -0.37 -10.53 -15.48
C MET A 285 -0.77 -11.54 -14.39
N LEU A 286 -2.07 -11.70 -14.10
CA LEU A 286 -2.52 -12.66 -13.10
C LEU A 286 -2.32 -14.09 -13.59
N LYS A 287 -1.74 -14.91 -12.70
CA LYS A 287 -1.60 -16.35 -12.90
C LYS A 287 -2.96 -17.04 -13.02
N TYR A 288 -3.91 -16.63 -12.20
CA TYR A 288 -5.29 -17.12 -12.22
C TYR A 288 -6.21 -15.99 -12.66
N GLN A 289 -6.85 -16.16 -13.82
CA GLN A 289 -7.75 -15.14 -14.40
C GLN A 289 -9.12 -15.08 -13.69
N ASP A 290 -9.39 -16.08 -12.85
CA ASP A 290 -10.60 -16.24 -12.03
C ASP A 290 -10.19 -16.62 -10.59
N GLY A 291 -9.17 -15.92 -10.08
CA GLY A 291 -8.62 -16.11 -8.73
C GLY A 291 -9.12 -15.04 -7.76
N PHE A 292 -8.66 -15.10 -6.50
CA PHE A 292 -9.03 -14.13 -5.48
C PHE A 292 -8.67 -12.70 -5.91
N ILE A 293 -7.48 -12.50 -6.48
CA ILE A 293 -7.05 -11.16 -6.90
C ILE A 293 -7.86 -10.67 -8.11
N ALA A 294 -8.34 -11.57 -8.98
CA ALA A 294 -9.17 -11.19 -10.12
C ALA A 294 -10.51 -10.60 -9.64
N HIS A 295 -11.20 -11.29 -8.73
CA HIS A 295 -12.43 -10.79 -8.10
C HIS A 295 -12.19 -9.53 -7.26
N PHE A 296 -11.07 -9.46 -6.53
CA PHE A 296 -10.68 -8.23 -5.82
C PHE A 296 -10.47 -7.04 -6.78
N TYR A 297 -9.91 -7.28 -7.98
CA TYR A 297 -9.77 -6.24 -9.00
C TYR A 297 -11.11 -5.80 -9.58
N ASP A 298 -12.11 -6.68 -9.68
CA ASP A 298 -13.47 -6.31 -10.09
C ASP A 298 -14.10 -5.33 -9.10
N VAL A 299 -13.95 -5.55 -7.79
CA VAL A 299 -14.36 -4.57 -6.76
C VAL A 299 -13.53 -3.28 -6.85
N SER A 300 -12.22 -3.40 -7.04
CA SER A 300 -11.28 -2.27 -7.08
C SER A 300 -11.49 -1.36 -8.29
N GLU A 301 -11.96 -1.89 -9.42
CA GLU A 301 -12.26 -1.12 -10.64
C GLU A 301 -13.26 0.00 -10.38
N HIS A 302 -14.20 -0.21 -9.44
CA HIS A 302 -15.18 0.78 -9.04
C HIS A 302 -14.71 1.64 -7.86
N LEU A 303 -14.05 1.03 -6.87
CA LEU A 303 -13.69 1.71 -5.62
C LEU A 303 -12.41 2.56 -5.73
N SER A 304 -11.38 2.06 -6.42
CA SER A 304 -10.09 2.75 -6.50
C SER A 304 -10.18 4.13 -7.18
N PRO A 305 -10.96 4.34 -8.26
CA PRO A 305 -11.15 5.68 -8.82
C PRO A 305 -11.81 6.66 -7.84
N VAL A 306 -12.77 6.19 -7.03
CA VAL A 306 -13.44 7.01 -6.01
C VAL A 306 -12.45 7.44 -4.94
N LEU A 307 -11.66 6.50 -4.41
CA LEU A 307 -10.64 6.80 -3.41
C LEU A 307 -9.56 7.71 -3.98
N ALA A 308 -9.03 7.41 -5.17
CA ALA A 308 -8.03 8.25 -5.82
C ALA A 308 -8.55 9.68 -6.02
N TRP A 309 -9.79 9.85 -6.50
CA TRP A 309 -10.40 11.16 -6.64
C TRP A 309 -10.61 11.85 -5.29
N GLY A 310 -10.99 11.11 -4.26
CA GLY A 310 -11.14 11.68 -2.92
C GLY A 310 -9.83 12.15 -2.32
N PHE A 311 -8.74 11.38 -2.42
CA PHE A 311 -7.47 11.80 -1.82
C PHE A 311 -6.74 12.86 -2.63
N LEU A 312 -6.80 12.79 -3.96
CA LEU A 312 -5.98 13.63 -4.84
C LEU A 312 -6.77 14.79 -5.44
N GLY A 313 -8.08 14.60 -5.64
CA GLY A 313 -8.94 15.55 -6.34
C GLY A 313 -9.13 16.87 -5.60
N PRO A 314 -9.67 17.89 -6.31
CA PRO A 314 -9.89 19.22 -5.77
C PRO A 314 -11.20 19.37 -4.97
N ASP A 315 -12.02 18.31 -4.84
CA ASP A 315 -13.26 18.35 -4.08
C ASP A 315 -12.98 18.13 -2.58
N GLU A 316 -13.06 19.21 -1.80
CA GLU A 316 -12.78 19.16 -0.36
C GLU A 316 -13.79 18.30 0.42
N ASN A 317 -15.06 18.20 0.01
CA ASN A 317 -16.04 17.38 0.73
C ASN A 317 -15.72 15.89 0.60
N VAL A 318 -15.40 15.46 -0.63
CA VAL A 318 -15.03 14.07 -0.90
C VAL A 318 -13.69 13.73 -0.25
N LYS A 319 -12.75 14.68 -0.27
CA LYS A 319 -11.46 14.55 0.38
C LYS A 319 -11.55 14.44 1.89
N GLU A 320 -12.34 15.29 2.54
CA GLU A 320 -12.62 15.19 3.96
C GLU A 320 -13.24 13.83 4.31
N LEU A 321 -14.15 13.32 3.46
CA LEU A 321 -14.78 12.01 3.67
C LEU A 321 -13.77 10.87 3.57
N CYS A 322 -12.93 10.84 2.52
CA CYS A 322 -11.95 9.79 2.32
C CYS A 322 -10.84 9.84 3.38
N THR A 323 -10.40 11.04 3.75
CA THR A 323 -9.43 11.25 4.84
C THR A 323 -10.02 10.77 6.16
N PHE A 324 -11.27 11.12 6.47
CA PHE A 324 -11.95 10.63 7.66
C PHE A 324 -12.03 9.10 7.69
N PHE A 325 -12.40 8.46 6.56
CA PHE A 325 -12.45 7.00 6.46
C PHE A 325 -11.08 6.39 6.75
N LYS A 326 -10.02 6.89 6.10
CA LYS A 326 -8.64 6.46 6.34
C LYS A 326 -8.26 6.63 7.81
N ASP A 327 -8.54 7.78 8.41
CA ASP A 327 -8.21 8.05 9.82
C ASP A 327 -8.93 7.10 10.77
N GLN A 328 -10.18 6.70 10.48
CA GLN A 328 -10.88 5.68 11.28
C GLN A 328 -10.23 4.31 11.18
N ILE A 329 -9.80 3.88 9.98
CA ILE A 329 -9.10 2.60 9.79
C ILE A 329 -7.71 2.62 10.44
N MET A 330 -6.96 3.72 10.27
CA MET A 330 -5.66 3.88 10.92
C MET A 330 -5.79 3.97 12.44
N GLY A 331 -6.85 4.61 12.94
CA GLY A 331 -7.19 4.65 14.36
C GLY A 331 -7.50 3.26 14.91
N LEU A 332 -8.30 2.46 14.20
CA LEU A 332 -8.55 1.06 14.54
C LEU A 332 -7.24 0.27 14.63
N LEU A 333 -6.35 0.42 13.65
CA LEU A 333 -5.05 -0.25 13.63
C LEU A 333 -4.18 0.16 14.83
N GLN A 334 -4.13 1.44 15.18
CA GLN A 334 -3.37 1.90 16.34
C GLN A 334 -3.95 1.38 17.66
N GLU A 335 -5.27 1.27 17.75
CA GLU A 335 -5.96 0.78 18.96
C GLU A 335 -5.76 -0.72 19.17
N ILE A 336 -5.95 -1.55 18.13
CA ILE A 336 -5.76 -3.00 18.29
C ILE A 336 -4.30 -3.37 18.59
N PHE A 337 -3.34 -2.50 18.24
CA PHE A 337 -1.93 -2.66 18.59
C PHE A 337 -1.56 -2.00 19.92
N SER A 338 -2.46 -1.30 20.61
CA SER A 338 -2.13 -0.62 21.87
C SER A 338 -2.36 -1.51 23.09
N PHE A 339 -1.37 -1.59 23.98
CA PHE A 339 -1.53 -2.27 25.29
C PHE A 339 -2.55 -1.58 26.20
N THR A 340 -2.81 -0.28 25.98
CA THR A 340 -3.78 0.48 26.78
C THR A 340 -5.22 0.32 26.28
N SER A 341 -5.40 -0.07 25.02
CA SER A 341 -6.71 -0.16 24.39
C SER A 341 -7.27 -1.57 24.36
N VAL A 342 -6.42 -2.59 24.20
CA VAL A 342 -6.84 -4.00 24.15
C VAL A 342 -5.97 -4.88 25.04
N ARG A 343 -6.55 -5.96 25.58
CA ARG A 343 -5.86 -6.84 26.53
C ARG A 343 -5.12 -7.96 25.82
N TYR A 344 -3.78 -7.94 25.95
CA TYR A 344 -2.88 -9.01 25.49
C TYR A 344 -2.68 -10.09 26.55
N THR A 345 -3.76 -10.54 27.17
CA THR A 345 -3.79 -11.52 28.27
C THR A 345 -4.10 -12.92 27.77
N THR A 346 -5.23 -13.10 27.09
CA THR A 346 -5.61 -14.35 26.40
C THR A 346 -6.15 -14.06 25.01
N VAL A 347 -6.21 -15.09 24.16
CA VAL A 347 -6.72 -14.94 22.79
C VAL A 347 -8.19 -14.52 22.79
N GLU A 348 -8.98 -15.02 23.73
CA GLU A 348 -10.41 -14.73 23.87
C GLU A 348 -10.66 -13.28 24.29
N GLU A 349 -9.88 -12.76 25.25
CA GLU A 349 -10.00 -11.37 25.68
C GLU A 349 -9.55 -10.41 24.58
N LEU A 350 -8.43 -10.70 23.91
CA LEU A 350 -7.96 -9.90 22.77
C LEU A 350 -8.99 -9.91 21.62
N ALA A 351 -9.55 -11.07 21.29
CA ALA A 351 -10.59 -11.19 20.27
C ALA A 351 -11.83 -10.35 20.62
N SER A 352 -12.30 -10.42 21.86
CA SER A 352 -13.43 -9.64 22.34
C SER A 352 -13.16 -8.14 22.25
N ASP A 353 -11.98 -7.70 22.67
CA ASP A 353 -11.60 -6.28 22.66
C ASP A 353 -11.45 -5.77 21.20
N VAL A 354 -10.77 -6.54 20.33
CA VAL A 354 -10.64 -6.23 18.89
C VAL A 354 -12.02 -6.10 18.22
N MET A 355 -12.95 -7.01 18.51
CA MET A 355 -14.31 -6.94 17.97
C MET A 355 -15.06 -5.70 18.48
N THR A 356 -14.90 -5.35 19.75
CA THR A 356 -15.53 -4.18 20.36
C THR A 356 -15.05 -2.89 19.68
N VAL A 357 -13.73 -2.70 19.59
CA VAL A 357 -13.13 -1.54 18.92
C VAL A 357 -13.55 -1.49 17.45
N THR A 358 -13.58 -2.63 16.76
CA THR A 358 -14.02 -2.70 15.35
C THR A 358 -15.47 -2.26 15.18
N LYS A 359 -16.38 -2.71 16.05
CA LYS A 359 -17.80 -2.32 16.02
C LYS A 359 -17.98 -0.83 16.27
N GLU A 360 -17.29 -0.27 17.26
CA GLU A 360 -17.35 1.16 17.56
C GLU A 360 -16.87 2.01 16.38
N ARG A 361 -15.74 1.63 15.76
CA ARG A 361 -15.19 2.30 14.58
C ARG A 361 -16.13 2.20 13.40
N PHE A 362 -16.72 1.02 13.17
CA PHE A 362 -17.69 0.80 12.13
C PHE A 362 -18.94 1.68 12.31
N GLU A 363 -19.48 1.78 13.52
CA GLU A 363 -20.62 2.65 13.80
C GLU A 363 -20.30 4.13 13.52
N ILE A 364 -19.10 4.59 13.88
CA ILE A 364 -18.64 5.95 13.62
C ILE A 364 -18.58 6.21 12.10
N ILE A 365 -18.01 5.28 11.34
CA ILE A 365 -17.94 5.36 9.88
C ILE A 365 -19.36 5.40 9.29
N CYS A 366 -20.23 4.48 9.70
CA CYS A 366 -21.60 4.41 9.19
C CYS A 366 -22.41 5.65 9.50
N LYS A 367 -22.28 6.24 10.70
CA LYS A 367 -22.93 7.51 11.05
C LYS A 367 -22.45 8.66 10.16
N ARG A 368 -21.17 8.66 9.76
CA ARG A 368 -20.63 9.67 8.84
C ARG A 368 -21.11 9.43 7.42
N LEU A 369 -21.27 8.18 6.99
CA LEU A 369 -21.70 7.81 5.63
C LEU A 369 -23.23 7.94 5.44
N ALA A 370 -24.02 7.63 6.47
CA ALA A 370 -25.46 7.78 6.50
C ALA A 370 -25.84 9.27 6.53
N LEU A 371 -26.39 9.76 5.42
CA LEU A 371 -27.17 10.99 5.34
C LEU A 371 -28.62 10.61 5.00
#